data_AF-A0AAX3JP64-F1
#
_entry.id   AF-A0AAX3JP64-F1
#
_cell.length_a   1.000
_cell.length_b   1.000
_cell.length_c   1.000
_cell.angle_alpha   90.00
_cell.angle_beta   90.00
_cell.angle_gamma   90.00
#
_symmetry.space_group_name_H-M   'P 1'
#
loop_
_entity.id
_entity.type
_entity.pdbx_description
1 polymer ?
#
loop_
_entity_poly.entity_id
_entity_poly.type
_entity_poly.pdbx_seq_one_letter_code
_entity_poly.pdbx_strand_id
1 'polypeptide(L)'
;MSKFKSLIMLCISFLMLYCHDTSSKKEKLKREHNIPTEKTNHSNKEQTFDNLTETEDEDDEDYEDENVKEDETSVTESVTTDNPKKHKFKSFMHVINILKNRYKDIKNMVAKIKPWILEHPDKKKELGNAFTTIYKFLDEKRKIHANNKTFNEYITDAINAGHGNHENGKYGASFGQDININFIFDFFTLFKNHLTTFAKDSKSAEEIFEFIKTKLLNTDPDVNRLITKW
;
A
#
# COMPACT_ATOMS: atom_id res chain seq x y z
N MET A 1 -22.84 23.45 -26.31
CA MET A 1 -23.56 22.75 -25.23
C MET A 1 -24.24 21.42 -25.62
N SER A 2 -24.53 21.12 -26.90
CA SER A 2 -25.24 19.89 -27.28
C SER A 2 -24.43 18.59 -27.09
N LYS A 3 -23.11 18.60 -27.35
CA LYS A 3 -22.26 17.40 -27.28
C LYS A 3 -22.08 16.82 -25.87
N PHE A 4 -22.10 17.66 -24.84
CA PHE A 4 -21.94 17.22 -23.44
C PHE A 4 -23.19 16.45 -22.93
N LYS A 5 -24.38 16.87 -23.35
CA LYS A 5 -25.63 16.15 -23.03
C LYS A 5 -25.69 14.77 -23.67
N SER A 6 -25.14 14.63 -24.88
CA SER A 6 -25.08 13.34 -25.59
C SER A 6 -24.14 12.35 -24.92
N LEU A 7 -23.01 12.80 -24.37
CA LEU A 7 -22.07 11.95 -23.64
C LEU A 7 -22.66 11.44 -22.32
N ILE A 8 -23.34 12.32 -21.58
CA ILE A 8 -24.02 11.94 -20.31
C ILE A 8 -25.11 10.90 -20.56
N MET A 9 -25.90 11.05 -21.63
CA MET A 9 -26.95 10.07 -21.96
C MET A 9 -26.36 8.70 -22.36
N LEU A 10 -25.21 8.68 -23.03
CA LEU A 10 -24.48 7.43 -23.32
C LEU A 10 -23.99 6.75 -22.03
N CYS A 11 -23.40 7.50 -21.11
CA CYS A 11 -22.94 6.96 -19.82
C CYS A 11 -24.09 6.37 -18.98
N ILE A 12 -25.24 7.04 -18.93
CA ILE A 12 -26.43 6.54 -18.21
C ILE A 12 -26.96 5.25 -18.85
N SER A 13 -26.95 5.17 -20.18
CA SER A 13 -27.42 3.98 -20.90
C SER A 13 -26.52 2.76 -20.64
N PHE A 14 -25.20 2.96 -20.58
CA PHE A 14 -24.24 1.90 -20.23
C PHE A 14 -24.39 1.45 -18.76
N LEU A 15 -24.63 2.37 -17.83
CA LEU A 15 -24.87 2.03 -16.42
C LEU A 15 -26.15 1.21 -16.24
N MET A 16 -27.22 1.52 -16.98
CA MET A 16 -28.48 0.77 -16.92
C MET A 16 -28.34 -0.65 -17.49
N LEU A 17 -27.55 -0.84 -18.56
CA LEU A 17 -27.25 -2.17 -19.11
C LEU A 17 -26.42 -3.02 -18.13
N TYR A 18 -25.45 -2.41 -17.44
CA TYR A 18 -24.59 -3.10 -16.48
C TYR A 18 -25.36 -3.55 -15.23
N CYS A 19 -26.32 -2.75 -14.77
CA CYS A 19 -27.19 -3.11 -13.65
C CYS A 19 -28.16 -4.25 -13.98
N HIS A 20 -28.61 -4.38 -15.23
CA HIS A 20 -29.55 -5.44 -15.62
C HIS A 20 -28.89 -6.84 -15.64
N ASP A 21 -27.62 -6.95 -16.04
CA ASP A 21 -26.91 -8.24 -16.12
C ASP A 21 -26.53 -8.80 -14.73
N THR A 22 -26.36 -7.94 -13.73
CA THR A 22 -26.06 -8.37 -12.35
C THR A 22 -27.29 -8.79 -11.56
N SER A 23 -28.47 -8.24 -11.88
CA SER A 23 -29.74 -8.64 -11.25
C SER A 23 -30.19 -10.03 -11.69
N SER A 24 -30.07 -10.36 -12.98
CA SER A 24 -30.43 -11.67 -13.53
C SER A 24 -29.61 -12.83 -12.93
N LYS A 25 -28.33 -12.60 -12.64
CA LYS A 25 -27.44 -13.61 -12.03
C LYS A 25 -27.77 -13.89 -10.56
N LYS A 26 -28.28 -12.90 -9.82
CA LYS A 26 -28.72 -13.07 -8.42
C LYS A 26 -30.04 -13.82 -8.32
N GLU A 27 -30.93 -13.73 -9.31
CA GLU A 27 -32.19 -14.46 -9.32
C GLU A 27 -32.02 -15.95 -9.64
N LYS A 28 -31.06 -16.32 -10.50
CA LYS A 28 -30.73 -17.73 -10.77
C LYS A 28 -30.11 -18.45 -9.58
N LEU A 29 -29.34 -17.75 -8.74
CA LEU A 29 -28.71 -18.35 -7.55
C LEU A 29 -29.68 -18.54 -6.37
N LYS A 30 -30.81 -17.83 -6.35
CA LYS A 30 -31.81 -17.92 -5.26
C LYS A 30 -32.84 -19.05 -5.43
N ARG A 31 -32.89 -19.73 -6.57
CA ARG A 31 -33.86 -20.82 -6.79
C ARG A 31 -33.41 -22.21 -6.33
N GLU A 32 -32.14 -22.39 -5.97
CA GLU A 32 -31.61 -23.72 -5.59
C GLU A 32 -31.46 -23.97 -4.08
N HIS A 33 -31.79 -23.02 -3.22
CA HIS A 33 -31.83 -23.25 -1.77
C HIS A 33 -33.13 -22.72 -1.15
N ASN A 34 -34.18 -23.55 -1.23
CA ASN A 34 -35.39 -23.41 -0.40
C ASN A 34 -35.37 -24.49 0.70
N ILE A 35 -35.10 -24.07 1.94
CA ILE A 35 -35.61 -24.71 3.16
C ILE A 35 -36.27 -23.60 3.99
N PRO A 36 -37.53 -23.76 4.43
CA PRO A 36 -38.28 -22.69 5.07
C PRO A 36 -38.14 -22.70 6.59
N THR A 37 -38.06 -21.53 7.21
CA THR A 37 -38.44 -21.36 8.63
C THR A 37 -39.03 -19.97 8.86
N GLU A 38 -40.04 -19.96 9.71
CA GLU A 38 -41.04 -18.92 9.94
C GLU A 38 -40.55 -17.62 10.59
N LYS A 39 -41.21 -16.54 10.12
CA LYS A 39 -41.65 -15.28 10.76
C LYS A 39 -41.20 -14.97 12.20
N THR A 40 -40.72 -13.74 12.40
CA THR A 40 -41.28 -12.83 13.43
C THR A 40 -41.13 -11.35 13.04
N ASN A 41 -42.13 -10.56 13.43
CA ASN A 41 -42.38 -9.14 13.11
C ASN A 41 -41.66 -8.15 14.04
N HIS A 42 -41.83 -6.85 13.70
CA HIS A 42 -41.65 -5.60 14.47
C HIS A 42 -40.25 -4.95 14.39
N SER A 43 -40.08 -3.62 14.33
CA SER A 43 -40.95 -2.45 14.32
C SER A 43 -40.10 -1.23 13.90
N ASN A 44 -40.74 -0.24 13.27
CA ASN A 44 -40.26 1.13 13.05
C ASN A 44 -39.57 1.77 14.28
N LYS A 45 -38.58 2.63 14.03
CA LYS A 45 -38.59 4.02 14.47
C LYS A 45 -37.59 4.89 13.71
N GLU A 46 -38.12 5.99 13.19
CA GLU A 46 -37.41 7.17 12.72
C GLU A 46 -36.58 7.78 13.86
N GLN A 47 -35.41 8.33 13.52
CA GLN A 47 -34.81 9.39 14.31
C GLN A 47 -34.08 10.37 13.38
N THR A 48 -34.67 11.54 13.28
CA THR A 48 -34.15 12.79 12.73
C THR A 48 -33.00 13.31 13.57
N PHE A 49 -31.96 13.84 12.93
CA PHE A 49 -31.01 14.76 13.55
C PHE A 49 -30.64 15.84 12.52
N ASP A 50 -31.20 17.02 12.70
CA ASP A 50 -30.66 18.27 12.17
C ASP A 50 -29.71 18.85 13.23
N ASN A 51 -28.49 19.22 12.83
CA ASN A 51 -28.03 20.60 12.99
C ASN A 51 -26.67 20.83 12.32
N LEU A 52 -26.63 21.90 11.52
CA LEU A 52 -25.43 22.60 11.10
C LEU A 52 -24.69 23.19 12.30
N THR A 53 -23.36 23.23 12.23
CA THR A 53 -22.64 24.47 12.56
C THR A 53 -21.29 24.49 11.84
N GLU A 54 -21.17 25.51 11.01
CA GLU A 54 -19.97 26.12 10.46
C GLU A 54 -19.13 26.70 11.62
N THR A 55 -17.81 26.61 11.52
CA THR A 55 -16.90 27.64 12.04
C THR A 55 -15.57 27.52 11.33
N GLU A 56 -15.15 28.67 10.81
CA GLU A 56 -13.89 29.01 10.17
C GLU A 56 -12.73 28.92 11.19
N ASP A 57 -11.51 28.65 10.73
CA ASP A 57 -10.44 29.65 10.76
C ASP A 57 -9.10 29.04 10.34
N GLU A 58 -8.38 29.88 9.60
CA GLU A 58 -7.07 29.70 8.96
C GLU A 58 -5.96 29.58 10.00
N ASP A 59 -5.02 28.65 9.78
CA ASP A 59 -3.67 28.74 10.34
C ASP A 59 -2.67 28.29 9.25
N ASP A 60 -2.16 29.27 8.51
CA ASP A 60 -0.95 29.18 7.70
C ASP A 60 0.25 29.12 8.65
N GLU A 61 0.66 27.91 9.05
CA GLU A 61 1.97 27.69 9.67
C GLU A 61 3.02 27.38 8.59
N ASP A 62 3.81 28.41 8.31
CA ASP A 62 5.09 28.41 7.61
C ASP A 62 6.09 27.52 8.39
N TYR A 63 6.37 26.31 7.91
CA TYR A 63 7.43 25.47 8.48
C TYR A 63 8.73 25.70 7.71
N GLU A 64 9.56 26.56 8.28
CA GLU A 64 10.97 26.63 7.98
C GLU A 64 11.68 25.29 8.22
N ASP A 65 12.71 25.12 7.41
CA ASP A 65 13.65 24.03 7.23
C ASP A 65 14.32 23.57 8.55
N GLU A 66 13.73 22.59 9.25
CA GLU A 66 14.46 21.85 10.28
C GLU A 66 15.36 20.78 9.63
N ASN A 67 16.60 21.21 9.42
CA ASN A 67 17.80 20.41 9.25
C ASN A 67 17.96 19.45 10.46
N VAL A 68 17.26 18.32 10.43
CA VAL A 68 17.47 17.23 11.39
C VAL A 68 18.83 16.61 11.08
N LYS A 69 19.83 16.99 11.88
CA LYS A 69 21.09 16.26 11.98
C LYS A 69 20.76 14.80 12.29
N GLU A 70 21.03 13.93 11.32
CA GLU A 70 21.04 12.50 11.53
C GLU A 70 22.03 12.20 12.66
N ASP A 71 21.52 11.73 13.78
CA ASP A 71 22.34 11.21 14.86
C ASP A 71 22.94 9.89 14.37
N GLU A 72 24.07 10.02 13.67
CA GLU A 72 24.98 8.93 13.33
C GLU A 72 25.56 8.38 14.63
N THR A 73 24.77 7.60 15.37
CA THR A 73 25.35 6.56 16.24
C THR A 73 25.87 5.45 15.34
N SER A 74 27.01 5.76 14.71
CA SER A 74 27.97 4.87 14.10
C SER A 74 28.44 3.87 15.16
N VAL A 75 27.70 2.78 15.32
CA VAL A 75 28.30 1.53 15.73
C VAL A 75 29.08 1.04 14.52
N THR A 76 30.38 1.30 14.50
CA THR A 76 31.37 0.63 13.66
C THR A 76 31.32 -0.87 13.95
N GLU A 77 30.35 -1.56 13.37
CA GLU A 77 30.34 -3.02 13.24
C GLU A 77 31.15 -3.37 12.00
N SER A 78 32.37 -3.83 12.25
CA SER A 78 33.32 -4.35 11.28
C SER A 78 32.66 -5.23 10.21
N VAL A 79 32.98 -4.89 8.96
CA VAL A 79 32.72 -5.65 7.74
C VAL A 79 33.42 -7.00 7.81
N THR A 80 32.82 -7.99 8.47
CA THR A 80 33.18 -9.41 8.31
C THR A 80 32.03 -10.28 8.79
N THR A 81 31.06 -10.50 7.90
CA THR A 81 30.22 -11.69 7.67
C THR A 81 28.89 -11.23 7.06
N ASP A 82 28.78 -11.35 5.74
CA ASP A 82 27.56 -11.12 4.98
C ASP A 82 26.47 -12.09 5.45
N ASN A 83 25.70 -11.71 6.46
CA ASN A 83 24.48 -12.40 6.79
C ASN A 83 23.38 -11.83 5.89
N PRO A 84 22.96 -12.52 4.81
CA PRO A 84 21.97 -12.01 3.86
C PRO A 84 20.61 -11.69 4.52
N LYS A 85 20.38 -12.11 5.77
CA LYS A 85 19.21 -11.74 6.57
C LYS A 85 19.29 -10.32 7.14
N LYS A 86 20.48 -9.86 7.56
CA LYS A 86 20.69 -8.52 8.13
C LYS A 86 20.46 -7.43 7.06
N HIS A 87 20.84 -7.73 5.82
CA HIS A 87 20.64 -6.84 4.68
C HIS A 87 19.16 -6.60 4.35
N LYS A 88 18.32 -7.65 4.39
CA LYS A 88 16.89 -7.55 4.04
C LYS A 88 16.11 -6.66 5.00
N PHE A 89 16.34 -6.82 6.31
CA PHE A 89 15.71 -5.94 7.31
C PHE A 89 16.13 -4.48 7.10
N LYS A 90 17.43 -4.24 6.87
CA LYS A 90 17.94 -2.89 6.58
C LYS A 90 17.30 -2.29 5.32
N SER A 91 17.18 -3.06 4.23
CA SER A 91 16.51 -2.63 3.01
C SER A 91 15.01 -2.39 3.20
N PHE A 92 14.31 -3.22 3.99
CA PHE A 92 12.91 -2.97 4.33
C PHE A 92 12.75 -1.65 5.11
N MET A 93 13.59 -1.43 6.13
CA MET A 93 13.57 -0.18 6.89
C MET A 93 13.92 1.05 6.05
N HIS A 94 14.79 0.88 5.04
CA HIS A 94 15.06 1.92 4.05
C HIS A 94 13.78 2.30 3.29
N VAL A 95 13.02 1.32 2.80
CA VAL A 95 11.73 1.58 2.14
C VAL A 95 10.74 2.27 3.08
N ILE A 96 10.62 1.81 4.33
CA ILE A 96 9.74 2.46 5.32
C ILE A 96 10.12 3.92 5.54
N ASN A 97 11.42 4.25 5.59
CA ASN A 97 11.86 5.64 5.71
C ASN A 97 11.51 6.47 4.46
N ILE A 98 11.69 5.92 3.25
CA ILE A 98 11.27 6.62 2.01
C ILE A 98 9.79 6.93 2.06
N LEU A 99 8.96 5.93 2.40
CA LEU A 99 7.51 6.10 2.48
C LEU A 99 7.13 7.13 3.55
N LYS A 100 7.79 7.11 4.71
CA LYS A 100 7.57 8.09 5.79
C LYS A 100 7.84 9.51 5.29
N ASN A 101 8.97 9.71 4.60
CA ASN A 101 9.37 11.03 4.13
C ASN A 101 8.46 11.53 3.00
N ARG A 102 7.94 10.62 2.18
CA ARG A 102 7.03 10.96 1.08
C ARG A 102 5.59 11.18 1.53
N TYR A 103 5.13 10.47 2.57
CA TYR A 103 3.73 10.40 2.94
C TYR A 103 3.52 10.73 4.42
N LYS A 104 2.95 11.91 4.68
CA LYS A 104 2.70 12.42 6.05
C LYS A 104 1.79 11.49 6.87
N ASP A 105 0.83 10.82 6.24
CA ASP A 105 -0.18 9.98 6.90
C ASP A 105 0.37 8.70 7.55
N ILE A 106 1.59 8.28 7.20
CA ILE A 106 2.24 7.14 7.88
C ILE A 106 3.29 7.57 8.91
N LYS A 107 3.59 8.86 9.04
CA LYS A 107 4.68 9.37 9.90
C LYS A 107 4.53 8.91 11.35
N ASN A 108 3.33 9.04 11.92
CA ASN A 108 3.05 8.68 13.31
C ASN A 108 3.16 7.17 13.56
N MET A 109 2.64 6.37 12.64
CA MET A 109 2.75 4.92 12.73
C MET A 109 4.20 4.45 12.61
N VAL A 110 4.99 5.02 11.69
CA VAL A 110 6.42 4.72 11.58
C VAL A 110 7.17 5.13 12.85
N ALA A 111 6.86 6.29 13.43
CA ALA A 111 7.44 6.76 14.69
C ALA A 111 7.13 5.82 15.87
N LYS A 112 5.97 5.16 15.85
CA LYS A 112 5.58 4.16 16.86
C LYS A 112 6.27 2.80 16.65
N ILE A 113 6.24 2.28 15.43
CA ILE A 113 6.67 0.90 15.16
C ILE A 113 8.19 0.76 15.05
N LYS A 114 8.89 1.78 14.53
CA LYS A 114 10.33 1.71 14.29
C LYS A 114 11.14 1.54 15.59
N PRO A 115 10.97 2.35 16.65
CA PRO A 115 11.68 2.15 17.92
C PRO A 115 11.37 0.79 18.52
N TRP A 116 10.10 0.40 18.52
CA TRP A 116 9.65 -0.89 19.04
C TRP A 116 10.34 -2.07 18.35
N ILE A 117 10.38 -2.12 17.00
CA ILE A 117 11.11 -3.16 16.28
C ILE A 117 12.62 -3.12 16.59
N LEU A 118 13.19 -1.93 16.80
CA LEU A 118 14.62 -1.79 17.11
C LEU A 118 14.99 -2.43 18.46
N GLU A 119 14.06 -2.48 19.40
CA GLU A 119 14.21 -3.10 20.72
C GLU A 119 13.94 -4.62 20.71
N HIS A 120 13.40 -5.18 19.62
CA HIS A 120 13.01 -6.59 19.51
C HIS A 120 13.79 -7.32 18.39
N PRO A 121 14.99 -7.89 18.67
CA PRO A 121 15.85 -8.51 17.66
C PRO A 121 15.23 -9.71 16.92
N ASP A 122 14.40 -10.48 17.61
CA ASP A 122 13.59 -11.57 17.06
C ASP A 122 12.62 -11.05 15.99
N LYS A 123 11.94 -9.93 16.28
CA LYS A 123 11.01 -9.27 15.35
C LYS A 123 11.72 -8.71 14.13
N LYS A 124 12.95 -8.18 14.26
CA LYS A 124 13.79 -7.79 13.11
C LYS A 124 14.04 -8.97 12.16
N LYS A 125 14.35 -10.14 12.74
CA LYS A 125 14.62 -11.37 11.98
C LYS A 125 13.36 -11.89 11.30
N GLU A 126 12.22 -11.91 12.00
CA GLU A 126 10.93 -12.27 11.41
C GLU A 126 10.58 -11.38 10.22
N LEU A 127 10.74 -10.07 10.37
CA LEU A 127 10.41 -9.11 9.31
C LEU A 127 11.35 -9.23 8.11
N GLY A 128 12.66 -9.40 8.34
CA GLY A 128 13.62 -9.68 7.28
C GLY A 128 13.32 -11.00 6.54
N ASN A 129 12.79 -12.00 7.25
CA ASN A 129 12.35 -13.24 6.62
C ASN A 129 11.08 -13.02 5.79
N ALA A 130 10.07 -12.32 6.31
CA ALA A 130 8.85 -12.01 5.58
C ALA A 130 9.14 -11.22 4.30
N PHE A 131 10.05 -10.24 4.33
CA PHE A 131 10.45 -9.45 3.17
C PHE A 131 11.30 -10.23 2.14
N THR A 132 11.69 -11.48 2.42
CA THR A 132 12.67 -12.21 1.59
C THR A 132 12.22 -12.38 0.14
N THR A 133 10.94 -12.69 -0.10
CA THR A 133 10.44 -12.96 -1.45
C THR A 133 10.52 -11.70 -2.31
N ILE A 134 10.00 -10.58 -1.79
CA ILE A 134 10.04 -9.28 -2.46
C ILE A 134 11.49 -8.85 -2.70
N TYR A 135 12.34 -8.94 -1.68
CA TYR A 135 13.75 -8.56 -1.79
C TYR A 135 14.47 -9.33 -2.91
N LYS A 136 14.35 -10.67 -2.92
CA LYS A 136 15.03 -11.50 -3.92
C LYS A 136 14.56 -11.15 -5.33
N PHE A 137 13.25 -11.07 -5.52
CA PHE A 137 12.66 -10.75 -6.81
C PHE A 137 13.12 -9.38 -7.32
N LEU A 138 13.04 -8.34 -6.49
CA LEU A 138 13.44 -6.99 -6.89
C LEU A 138 14.96 -6.87 -7.09
N ASP A 139 15.78 -7.60 -6.32
CA ASP A 139 17.22 -7.64 -6.52
C ASP A 139 17.61 -8.36 -7.82
N GLU A 140 16.87 -9.41 -8.22
CA GLU A 140 17.03 -10.05 -9.52
C GLU A 140 16.71 -9.09 -10.67
N LYS A 141 15.59 -8.36 -10.60
CA LYS A 141 15.24 -7.33 -11.60
C LYS A 141 16.29 -6.22 -11.64
N ARG A 142 16.75 -5.73 -10.49
CA ARG A 142 17.86 -4.77 -10.40
C ARG A 142 19.12 -5.28 -11.12
N LYS A 143 19.54 -6.53 -10.87
CA LYS A 143 20.74 -7.09 -11.51
C LYS A 143 20.64 -7.12 -13.04
N ILE A 144 19.43 -7.23 -13.59
CA ILE A 144 19.18 -7.23 -15.03
C ILE A 144 19.18 -5.79 -15.58
N HIS A 145 18.47 -4.87 -14.92
CA HIS A 145 18.18 -3.54 -15.49
C HIS A 145 19.03 -2.39 -14.93
N ALA A 146 19.74 -2.60 -13.83
CA ALA A 146 20.48 -1.58 -13.07
C ALA A 146 21.60 -2.20 -12.23
N ASN A 147 22.44 -3.03 -12.85
CA ASN A 147 23.48 -3.81 -12.14
C ASN A 147 24.49 -2.95 -11.36
N ASN A 148 24.69 -1.70 -11.80
CA ASN A 148 25.56 -0.71 -11.19
C ASN A 148 24.95 0.00 -9.98
N LYS A 149 23.66 -0.21 -9.69
CA LYS A 149 22.97 0.36 -8.54
C LYS A 149 22.88 -0.67 -7.41
N THR A 150 22.94 -0.20 -6.18
CA THR A 150 22.56 -0.99 -5.01
C THR A 150 21.06 -1.23 -4.98
N PHE A 151 20.61 -2.21 -4.17
CA PHE A 151 19.18 -2.45 -3.97
C PHE A 151 18.44 -1.19 -3.52
N ASN A 152 18.98 -0.49 -2.53
CA ASN A 152 18.34 0.68 -1.94
C ASN A 152 18.22 1.83 -2.95
N GLU A 153 19.26 2.12 -3.74
CA GLU A 153 19.20 3.12 -4.82
C GLU A 153 18.15 2.75 -5.85
N TYR A 154 18.13 1.50 -6.30
CA TYR A 154 17.16 1.02 -7.29
C TYR A 154 15.71 1.18 -6.82
N ILE A 155 15.41 0.87 -5.55
CA ILE A 155 14.08 1.09 -4.99
C ILE A 155 13.76 2.59 -4.83
N THR A 156 14.72 3.38 -4.35
CA THR A 156 14.56 4.84 -4.25
C THR A 156 14.21 5.45 -5.60
N ASP A 157 14.95 5.11 -6.65
CA ASP A 157 14.72 5.64 -7.99
C ASP A 157 13.36 5.22 -8.53
N ALA A 158 12.98 3.95 -8.37
CA ALA A 158 11.69 3.45 -8.82
C ALA A 158 10.52 4.15 -8.11
N ILE A 159 10.65 4.37 -6.81
CA ILE A 159 9.66 5.14 -6.06
C ILE A 159 9.64 6.59 -6.58
N ASN A 160 10.78 7.26 -6.70
CA ASN A 160 10.86 8.65 -7.17
C ASN A 160 10.30 8.84 -8.59
N ALA A 161 10.52 7.88 -9.49
CA ALA A 161 10.00 7.88 -10.86
C ALA A 161 8.47 7.98 -10.91
N GLY A 162 7.76 7.44 -9.91
CA GLY A 162 6.33 7.62 -9.75
C GLY A 162 5.46 6.67 -10.56
N HIS A 163 4.14 6.88 -10.45
CA HIS A 163 3.14 6.05 -11.11
C HIS A 163 3.28 6.07 -12.64
N GLY A 164 3.13 4.90 -13.26
CA GLY A 164 3.23 4.73 -14.71
C GLY A 164 4.64 4.85 -15.31
N ASN A 165 5.63 5.33 -14.56
CA ASN A 165 7.00 5.43 -15.07
C ASN A 165 7.79 4.15 -14.82
N HIS A 166 7.76 3.24 -15.79
CA HIS A 166 8.44 1.96 -15.73
C HIS A 166 9.89 1.97 -16.28
N GLU A 167 10.41 3.13 -16.71
CA GLU A 167 11.74 3.32 -17.31
C GLU A 167 12.14 2.19 -18.29
N ASN A 168 11.41 2.02 -19.39
CA ASN A 168 11.69 1.01 -20.41
C ASN A 168 11.80 -0.43 -19.85
N GLY A 169 10.95 -0.76 -18.88
CA GLY A 169 10.88 -2.09 -18.28
C GLY A 169 11.73 -2.26 -17.01
N LYS A 170 12.53 -1.24 -16.67
CA LYS A 170 13.38 -1.25 -15.49
C LYS A 170 12.60 -1.33 -14.19
N TYR A 171 11.43 -0.72 -14.07
CA TYR A 171 10.60 -0.77 -12.84
C TYR A 171 9.24 -1.45 -13.02
N GLY A 172 8.97 -1.99 -14.20
CA GLY A 172 7.75 -2.75 -14.46
C GLY A 172 7.54 -3.05 -15.93
N ALA A 173 6.32 -2.90 -16.43
CA ALA A 173 5.98 -3.33 -17.79
C ALA A 173 4.98 -2.39 -18.48
N SER A 174 4.90 -2.53 -19.80
CA SER A 174 3.87 -1.92 -20.64
C SER A 174 2.88 -2.98 -21.11
N PHE A 175 1.59 -2.68 -21.05
CA PHE A 175 0.50 -3.52 -21.55
C PHE A 175 -0.18 -2.81 -22.73
N GLY A 176 0.29 -3.10 -23.93
CA GLY A 176 -0.11 -2.36 -25.12
C GLY A 176 0.56 -0.97 -25.19
N GLN A 177 -0.01 -0.06 -25.96
CA GLN A 177 0.58 1.26 -26.21
C GLN A 177 0.33 2.27 -25.09
N ASP A 178 -0.74 2.09 -24.30
CA ASP A 178 -1.26 3.15 -23.42
C ASP A 178 -1.14 2.85 -21.93
N ILE A 179 -0.78 1.62 -21.53
CA ILE A 179 -0.75 1.21 -20.13
C ILE A 179 0.69 0.93 -19.74
N ASN A 180 1.28 1.87 -19.01
CA ASN A 180 2.59 1.69 -18.40
C ASN A 180 2.42 1.52 -16.90
N ILE A 181 3.11 0.55 -16.31
CA ILE A 181 3.01 0.23 -14.88
C ILE A 181 4.39 0.19 -14.26
N ASN A 182 4.59 1.04 -13.24
CA ASN A 182 5.72 0.94 -12.32
C ASN A 182 5.31 0.05 -11.15
N PHE A 183 5.61 -1.24 -11.25
CA PHE A 183 5.16 -2.22 -10.25
C PHE A 183 5.79 -1.99 -8.88
N ILE A 184 7.00 -1.43 -8.80
CA ILE A 184 7.64 -1.10 -7.51
C ILE A 184 6.87 0.02 -6.82
N PHE A 185 6.62 1.12 -7.53
CA PHE A 185 5.87 2.26 -7.01
C PHE A 185 4.46 1.83 -6.57
N ASP A 186 3.75 1.10 -7.43
CA ASP A 186 2.38 0.68 -7.16
C ASP A 186 2.31 -0.27 -5.96
N PHE A 187 3.24 -1.23 -5.85
CA PHE A 187 3.31 -2.15 -4.71
C PHE A 187 3.49 -1.38 -3.40
N PHE A 188 4.49 -0.50 -3.31
CA PHE A 188 4.76 0.21 -2.06
C PHE A 188 3.71 1.28 -1.74
N THR A 189 3.03 1.83 -2.74
CA THR A 189 1.88 2.72 -2.54
C THR A 189 0.68 1.97 -1.97
N LEU A 190 0.37 0.77 -2.48
CA LEU A 190 -0.69 -0.07 -1.90
C LEU A 190 -0.34 -0.53 -0.49
N PHE A 191 0.89 -0.99 -0.29
CA PHE A 191 1.38 -1.38 1.04
C PHE A 191 1.23 -0.22 2.03
N LYS A 192 1.60 1.00 1.64
CA LYS A 192 1.37 2.22 2.41
C LYS A 192 -0.13 2.45 2.70
N ASN A 193 -1.01 2.36 1.71
CA ASN A 193 -2.44 2.56 1.89
C ASN A 193 -3.06 1.55 2.85
N HIS A 194 -2.64 0.29 2.76
CA HIS A 194 -2.99 -0.77 3.69
C HIS A 194 -2.58 -0.43 5.11
N LEU A 195 -1.33 0.04 5.29
CA LEU A 195 -0.83 0.46 6.59
C LEU A 195 -1.59 1.64 7.17
N THR A 196 -1.81 2.70 6.39
CA THR A 196 -2.60 3.85 6.84
C THR A 196 -3.99 3.40 7.26
N THR A 197 -4.65 2.55 6.48
CA THR A 197 -6.02 2.09 6.77
C THR A 197 -6.08 1.27 8.05
N PHE A 198 -5.14 0.34 8.24
CA PHE A 198 -5.11 -0.53 9.43
C PHE A 198 -4.76 0.24 10.72
N ALA A 199 -3.86 1.23 10.63
CA ALA A 199 -3.35 1.94 11.78
C ALA A 199 -4.27 3.06 12.32
N LYS A 200 -5.42 3.34 11.69
CA LYS A 200 -6.35 4.41 12.10
C LYS A 200 -6.87 4.24 13.54
N ASP A 201 -7.02 3.01 14.03
CA ASP A 201 -7.69 2.74 15.31
C ASP A 201 -6.72 2.57 16.49
N SER A 202 -5.68 3.41 16.60
CA SER A 202 -4.73 3.40 17.74
C SER A 202 -4.11 2.03 18.04
N LYS A 203 -3.84 1.22 17.01
CA LYS A 203 -3.28 -0.14 17.12
C LYS A 203 -1.95 -0.18 17.86
N SER A 204 -1.72 -1.21 18.66
CA SER A 204 -0.44 -1.45 19.33
C SER A 204 0.70 -1.69 18.32
N ALA A 205 1.95 -1.56 18.77
CA ALA A 205 3.10 -1.83 17.90
C ALA A 205 3.13 -3.29 17.43
N GLU A 206 2.79 -4.25 18.31
CA GLU A 206 2.71 -5.67 17.95
C GLU A 206 1.64 -5.93 16.87
N GLU A 207 0.45 -5.32 16.98
CA GLU A 207 -0.60 -5.47 15.96
C GLU A 207 -0.17 -4.91 14.60
N ILE A 208 0.51 -3.75 14.60
CA ILE A 208 1.05 -3.15 13.37
C ILE A 208 2.16 -4.04 12.78
N PHE A 209 3.01 -4.62 13.63
CA PHE A 209 4.05 -5.56 13.22
C PHE A 209 3.46 -6.80 12.54
N GLU A 210 2.49 -7.46 13.17
CA GLU A 210 1.85 -8.66 12.61
C GLU A 210 1.16 -8.34 11.28
N PHE A 211 0.50 -7.19 11.19
CA PHE A 211 -0.08 -6.72 9.94
C PHE A 211 0.98 -6.53 8.85
N ILE A 212 2.07 -5.80 9.11
CA ILE A 212 3.18 -5.63 8.17
C ILE A 212 3.68 -7.01 7.71
N LYS A 213 3.93 -7.92 8.65
CA LYS A 213 4.47 -9.25 8.37
C LYS A 213 3.59 -9.99 7.36
N THR A 214 2.28 -10.01 7.57
CA THR A 214 1.33 -10.69 6.66
C THR A 214 1.33 -10.09 5.26
N LYS A 215 1.47 -8.76 5.14
CA LYS A 215 1.51 -8.03 3.86
C LYS A 215 2.78 -8.22 3.04
N LEU A 216 3.82 -8.81 3.62
CA LEU A 216 5.06 -9.11 2.91
C LEU A 216 5.17 -10.57 2.45
N LEU A 217 4.23 -11.44 2.88
CA LEU A 217 4.22 -12.85 2.51
C LEU A 217 3.82 -13.02 1.04
N ASN A 218 4.33 -14.08 0.41
CA ASN A 218 4.00 -14.43 -0.97
C ASN A 218 2.52 -14.80 -1.17
N THR A 219 1.81 -15.14 -0.09
CA THR A 219 0.36 -15.37 -0.09
C THR A 219 -0.44 -14.08 -0.18
N ASP A 220 0.17 -12.91 0.05
CA ASP A 220 -0.52 -11.63 -0.11
C ASP A 220 -0.73 -11.32 -1.61
N PRO A 221 -1.95 -10.91 -2.02
CA PRO A 221 -2.26 -10.63 -3.42
C PRO A 221 -1.36 -9.57 -4.06
N ASP A 222 -0.90 -8.56 -3.32
CA ASP A 222 -0.07 -7.49 -3.88
C ASP A 222 1.36 -7.98 -4.17
N VAL A 223 1.91 -8.84 -3.30
CA VAL A 223 3.19 -9.51 -3.54
C VAL A 223 3.10 -10.42 -4.75
N ASN A 224 2.02 -11.21 -4.84
CA ASN A 224 1.79 -12.07 -5.98
C ASN A 224 1.64 -11.26 -7.28
N ARG A 225 0.92 -10.13 -7.24
CA ARG A 225 0.78 -9.23 -8.39
C ARG A 225 2.13 -8.64 -8.82
N LEU A 226 2.94 -8.18 -7.87
CA LEU A 226 4.30 -7.66 -8.15
C LEU A 226 5.15 -8.69 -8.91
N ILE A 227 5.08 -9.96 -8.51
CA ILE A 227 5.92 -11.03 -9.07
C ILE A 227 5.39 -11.53 -10.41
N THR A 228 4.08 -11.78 -10.51
CA THR A 228 3.49 -12.46 -11.67
C THR A 228 3.14 -11.54 -12.83
N LYS A 229 3.02 -10.23 -12.59
CA LYS A 229 2.67 -9.25 -13.62
C LYS A 229 3.87 -8.51 -14.21
N TRP A 230 5.07 -8.68 -13.64
CA TRP A 230 6.30 -8.08 -14.15
C TRP A 230 6.84 -8.78 -15.39
#